data_AF-A0A947FQU8-F1
#
_entry.id   AF-A0A947FQU8-F1
#
_cell.length_a   1.000
_cell.length_b   1.000
_cell.length_c   1.000
_cell.angle_alpha   90.00
_cell.angle_beta   90.00
_cell.angle_gamma   90.00
#
_symmetry.space_group_name_H-M   'P 1'
#
loop_
_entity.id
_entity.type
_entity.pdbx_description
1 polymer ?
#
loop_
_entity_poly.entity_id
_entity_poly.type
_entity_poly.pdbx_seq_one_letter_code
_entity_poly.pdbx_strand_id
1 'polypeptide(L)'
;PTGERFVIAARIGGDVPSAFAEGPPEGMENAEHLAASERPINVLLIADADFLADRLWAQVQSFFGQRIATPFAANGDLVANSLDNLVGSGDLISIRGRATFTRPFTKVEELRREAENRFRDTEQRLQQELRDTEAKLAELQASREDSSALILTGEQEAELERFQQERLRIRKELRQVQRDLDEQIEDLGMRLKIINIGLVPAIITLISIVLLIARRQRRPTSA
;
A
#
# COMPACT_ATOMS: atom_id res chain seq x y z
N PRO A 1 -27.62 1.72 -0.81
CA PRO A 1 -27.48 0.61 0.17
C PRO A 1 -28.79 0.43 0.95
N THR A 2 -29.35 -0.78 0.96
CA THR A 2 -30.69 -1.10 1.51
C THR A 2 -30.83 -0.92 3.03
N GLY A 3 -29.75 -0.61 3.76
CA GLY A 3 -29.79 -0.37 5.21
C GLY A 3 -29.91 -1.61 6.07
N GLU A 4 -30.13 -2.78 5.45
CA GLU A 4 -30.23 -4.08 6.10
C GLU A 4 -28.86 -4.72 6.31
N ARG A 5 -28.70 -5.41 7.44
CA ARG A 5 -27.50 -6.19 7.76
C ARG A 5 -27.70 -7.62 7.29
N PHE A 6 -26.85 -8.08 6.38
CA PHE A 6 -26.85 -9.47 5.91
C PHE A 6 -25.73 -10.26 6.58
N VAL A 7 -26.02 -11.51 6.94
CA VAL A 7 -25.01 -12.46 7.42
C VAL A 7 -24.33 -13.09 6.22
N ILE A 8 -23.04 -12.80 6.02
CA ILE A 8 -22.25 -13.30 4.88
C ILE A 8 -21.50 -14.58 5.27
N ALA A 9 -21.17 -14.74 6.56
CA ALA A 9 -20.61 -15.96 7.10
C ALA A 9 -21.13 -16.20 8.52
N ALA A 10 -21.35 -17.46 8.87
CA ALA A 10 -21.84 -17.90 10.18
C ALA A 10 -21.08 -19.13 10.65
N ARG A 11 -20.79 -19.18 11.95
CA ARG A 11 -20.32 -20.40 12.62
C ARG A 11 -21.50 -21.05 13.32
N ILE A 12 -21.73 -22.32 13.01
CA ILE A 12 -22.79 -23.14 13.57
C ILE A 12 -22.12 -24.21 14.43
N GLY A 13 -22.55 -24.34 15.68
CA GLY A 13 -22.04 -25.37 16.57
C GLY A 13 -23.04 -25.74 17.65
N GLY A 14 -22.73 -26.82 18.36
CA GLY A 14 -23.62 -27.43 19.35
C GLY A 14 -24.11 -28.80 18.90
N ASP A 15 -24.94 -29.42 19.73
CA ASP A 15 -25.55 -30.71 19.41
C ASP A 15 -26.67 -30.49 18.40
N VAL A 16 -26.66 -31.28 17.32
CA VAL A 16 -27.65 -31.18 16.25
C VAL A 16 -28.44 -32.48 16.11
N PRO A 17 -29.78 -32.40 15.96
CA PRO A 17 -30.60 -33.56 15.65
C PRO A 17 -30.36 -34.03 14.21
N SER A 18 -30.64 -35.29 13.95
CA SER A 18 -30.59 -35.86 12.60
C SER A 18 -31.65 -35.25 11.70
N ALA A 19 -31.30 -35.01 10.44
CA ALA A 19 -32.26 -34.64 9.39
C ALA A 19 -33.15 -35.84 8.98
N PHE A 20 -32.77 -37.06 9.35
CA PHE A 20 -33.47 -38.30 9.03
C PHE A 20 -34.16 -38.87 10.28
N ALA A 21 -35.10 -38.13 10.86
CA ALA A 21 -35.76 -38.50 12.11
C ALA A 21 -36.49 -39.85 12.07
N GLU A 22 -36.89 -40.33 10.89
CA GLU A 22 -37.63 -41.57 10.68
C GLU A 22 -36.74 -42.80 10.48
N GLY A 23 -35.41 -42.64 10.61
CA GLY A 23 -34.42 -43.70 10.40
C GLY A 23 -33.69 -43.60 9.07
N PRO A 24 -32.89 -44.62 8.69
CA PRO A 24 -32.07 -44.56 7.48
C PRO A 24 -32.94 -44.51 6.21
N PRO A 25 -32.50 -43.81 5.14
CA PRO A 25 -33.23 -43.74 3.88
C PRO A 25 -33.40 -45.13 3.24
N GLU A 26 -34.51 -45.30 2.50
CA GLU A 26 -34.87 -46.58 1.87
C GLU A 26 -33.71 -47.14 1.01
N GLY A 27 -33.32 -48.39 1.27
CA GLY A 27 -32.23 -49.08 0.56
C GLY A 27 -30.92 -49.25 1.35
N MET A 28 -30.83 -48.74 2.58
CA MET A 28 -29.68 -48.94 3.47
C MET A 28 -29.97 -49.96 4.57
N GLU A 29 -29.74 -51.25 4.29
CA GLU A 29 -29.74 -52.30 5.33
C GLU A 29 -28.39 -52.29 6.06
N ASN A 30 -28.40 -52.04 7.38
CA ASN A 30 -27.25 -51.89 8.31
C ASN A 30 -26.56 -50.51 8.40
N ALA A 31 -27.33 -49.42 8.44
CA ALA A 31 -26.78 -48.15 8.93
C ALA A 31 -27.10 -47.98 10.43
N GLU A 32 -26.08 -47.95 11.29
CA GLU A 32 -26.20 -47.40 12.64
C GLU A 32 -26.67 -45.95 12.52
N HIS A 33 -27.97 -45.73 12.65
CA HIS A 33 -28.58 -44.43 12.49
C HIS A 33 -28.32 -43.57 13.72
N LEU A 34 -27.61 -42.47 13.54
CA LEU A 34 -27.44 -41.46 14.57
C LEU A 34 -28.63 -40.50 14.56
N ALA A 35 -29.46 -40.57 15.60
CA ALA A 35 -30.60 -39.68 15.81
C ALA A 35 -30.19 -38.24 16.19
N ALA A 36 -28.97 -38.07 16.71
CA ALA A 36 -28.35 -36.79 17.01
C ALA A 36 -26.83 -36.91 16.91
N SER A 37 -26.14 -35.78 16.81
CA SER A 37 -24.68 -35.74 16.81
C SER A 37 -24.10 -36.30 18.12
N GLU A 38 -23.13 -37.21 18.04
CA GLU A 38 -22.44 -37.76 19.22
C GLU A 38 -21.59 -36.72 19.97
N ARG A 39 -21.17 -35.66 19.27
CA ARG A 39 -20.41 -34.53 19.80
C ARG A 39 -20.91 -33.24 19.16
N PRO A 40 -20.73 -32.08 19.83
CA PRO A 40 -21.05 -30.79 19.23
C PRO A 40 -20.39 -30.62 17.86
N ILE A 41 -21.17 -30.25 16.86
CA ILE A 41 -20.65 -29.96 15.54
C ILE A 41 -19.91 -28.62 15.53
N ASN A 42 -19.05 -28.43 14.52
CA ASN A 42 -18.39 -27.17 14.25
C ASN A 42 -18.41 -26.94 12.73
N VAL A 43 -19.29 -26.06 12.27
CA VAL A 43 -19.54 -25.82 10.85
C VAL A 43 -19.36 -24.34 10.55
N LEU A 44 -18.60 -24.02 9.51
CA LEU A 44 -18.51 -22.66 8.97
C LEU A 44 -19.34 -22.59 7.68
N LEU A 45 -20.36 -21.75 7.69
CA LEU A 45 -21.24 -21.48 6.55
C LEU A 45 -20.86 -20.13 5.96
N ILE A 46 -20.59 -20.08 4.65
CA ILE A 46 -20.29 -18.85 3.91
C ILE A 46 -21.29 -18.75 2.77
N ALA A 47 -21.85 -17.55 2.57
CA ALA A 47 -22.97 -17.31 1.65
C ALA A 47 -22.62 -17.57 0.17
N ASP A 48 -21.35 -17.46 -0.20
CA ASP A 48 -20.87 -17.66 -1.56
C ASP A 48 -19.48 -18.30 -1.54
N ALA A 49 -19.15 -19.10 -2.57
CA ALA A 49 -17.86 -19.75 -2.76
C ALA A 49 -16.95 -18.98 -3.73
N ASP A 50 -17.46 -17.97 -4.43
CA ASP A 50 -16.69 -17.21 -5.42
C ASP A 50 -15.39 -16.63 -4.84
N PHE A 51 -15.36 -16.24 -3.57
CA PHE A 51 -14.18 -15.70 -2.90
C PHE A 51 -12.94 -16.61 -2.94
N LEU A 52 -13.12 -17.91 -3.24
CA LEU A 52 -12.05 -18.89 -3.42
C LEU A 52 -11.35 -18.80 -4.77
N ALA A 53 -12.00 -18.23 -5.79
CA ALA A 53 -11.43 -18.13 -7.13
C ALA A 53 -10.17 -17.24 -7.11
N ASP A 54 -9.06 -17.72 -7.70
CA ASP A 54 -7.78 -17.02 -7.72
C ASP A 54 -7.93 -15.53 -8.10
N ARG A 55 -8.73 -15.22 -9.14
CA ARG A 55 -8.99 -13.85 -9.61
C ARG A 55 -9.53 -12.88 -8.55
N LEU A 56 -10.07 -13.40 -7.44
CA LEU A 56 -10.66 -12.61 -6.36
C LEU A 56 -9.70 -12.40 -5.18
N TRP A 57 -8.50 -13.00 -5.20
CA TRP A 57 -7.52 -12.81 -4.11
C TRP A 57 -6.03 -12.96 -4.45
N ALA A 58 -5.68 -13.60 -5.56
CA ALA A 58 -4.30 -13.82 -5.99
C ALA A 58 -4.10 -13.53 -7.49
N GLN A 59 -3.03 -12.81 -7.80
CA GLN A 59 -2.59 -12.64 -9.17
C GLN A 59 -1.54 -13.71 -9.48
N VAL A 60 -1.87 -14.62 -10.39
CA VAL A 60 -0.96 -15.71 -10.80
C VAL A 60 -0.29 -15.35 -12.12
N GLN A 61 1.03 -15.27 -12.13
CA GLN A 61 1.83 -15.01 -13.32
C GLN A 61 2.75 -16.19 -13.61
N SER A 62 2.96 -16.51 -14.89
CA SER A 62 3.94 -17.50 -15.32
C SER A 62 5.27 -16.81 -15.61
N PHE A 63 6.30 -17.15 -14.84
CA PHE A 63 7.66 -16.66 -15.01
C PHE A 63 8.60 -17.85 -15.20
N PHE A 64 9.24 -17.95 -16.38
CA PHE A 64 10.10 -19.09 -16.75
C PHE A 64 9.45 -20.48 -16.52
N GLY A 65 8.16 -20.62 -16.78
CA GLY A 65 7.42 -21.88 -16.58
C GLY A 65 7.06 -22.19 -15.12
N GLN A 66 7.45 -21.34 -14.17
CA GLN A 66 6.99 -21.39 -12.79
C GLN A 66 5.82 -20.43 -12.58
N ARG A 67 4.77 -20.89 -11.88
CA ARG A 67 3.65 -20.03 -11.48
C ARG A 67 4.01 -19.32 -10.18
N ILE A 68 4.04 -17.99 -10.22
CA ILE A 68 4.21 -17.14 -9.06
C ILE A 68 2.85 -16.53 -8.73
N ALA A 69 2.36 -16.74 -7.51
CA ALA A 69 1.12 -16.16 -7.01
C ALA A 69 1.44 -15.02 -6.04
N THR A 70 0.92 -13.82 -6.33
CA THR A 70 1.00 -12.67 -5.43
C THR A 70 -0.40 -12.37 -4.86
N PRO A 71 -0.62 -12.51 -3.53
CA PRO A 71 -1.92 -12.23 -2.95
C PRO A 71 -2.15 -10.71 -2.88
N PHE A 72 -3.35 -10.27 -3.26
CA PHE A 72 -3.80 -8.87 -3.10
C PHE A 72 -4.99 -8.75 -2.15
N ALA A 73 -5.65 -9.86 -1.81
CA ALA A 73 -6.68 -9.94 -0.77
C ALA A 73 -6.45 -11.16 0.14
N ALA A 74 -6.99 -11.10 1.35
CA ALA A 74 -6.76 -12.09 2.40
C ALA A 74 -7.77 -13.26 2.38
N ASN A 75 -8.35 -13.60 1.22
CA ASN A 75 -9.33 -14.68 1.13
C ASN A 75 -8.68 -16.05 1.37
N GLY A 76 -7.47 -16.27 0.85
CA GLY A 76 -6.70 -17.50 1.12
C GLY A 76 -6.37 -17.66 2.61
N ASP A 77 -5.99 -16.56 3.27
CA ASP A 77 -5.76 -16.55 4.71
C ASP A 77 -7.04 -16.89 5.50
N LEU A 78 -8.19 -16.34 5.09
CA LEU A 78 -9.49 -16.67 5.70
C LEU A 78 -9.75 -18.18 5.66
N VAL A 79 -9.54 -18.82 4.52
CA VAL A 79 -9.77 -20.27 4.35
C VAL A 79 -8.80 -21.08 5.19
N ALA A 80 -7.50 -20.79 5.09
CA ALA A 80 -6.46 -21.51 5.83
C ALA A 80 -6.70 -21.41 7.35
N ASN A 81 -6.98 -20.21 7.85
CA ASN A 81 -7.28 -19.99 9.27
C ASN A 81 -8.59 -20.65 9.69
N SER A 82 -9.59 -20.69 8.81
CA SER A 82 -10.87 -21.37 9.08
C SER A 82 -10.67 -22.89 9.21
N LEU A 83 -9.88 -23.49 8.33
CA LEU A 83 -9.54 -24.92 8.40
C LEU A 83 -8.75 -25.23 9.69
N ASP A 84 -7.74 -24.43 10.01
CA ASP A 84 -6.98 -24.55 11.26
C ASP A 84 -7.88 -24.42 12.50
N ASN A 85 -8.91 -23.57 12.43
CA ASN A 85 -9.91 -23.40 13.48
C ASN A 85 -10.85 -24.61 13.62
N LEU A 86 -11.26 -25.21 12.51
CA LEU A 86 -12.10 -26.41 12.51
C LEU A 86 -11.36 -27.64 13.05
N VAL A 87 -10.03 -27.72 12.86
CA VAL A 87 -9.17 -28.82 13.35
C VAL A 87 -8.92 -28.75 14.87
N GLY A 88 -9.31 -27.66 15.55
CA GLY A 88 -9.42 -27.63 17.02
C GLY A 88 -8.26 -26.98 17.78
N SER A 89 -7.44 -26.16 17.15
CA SER A 89 -6.35 -25.41 17.83
C SER A 89 -6.83 -24.09 18.48
N GLY A 90 -7.95 -24.13 19.21
CA GLY A 90 -8.63 -22.95 19.76
C GLY A 90 -7.73 -21.98 20.56
N ASP A 91 -6.70 -22.49 21.23
CA ASP A 91 -5.83 -21.70 22.12
C ASP A 91 -4.74 -20.88 21.39
N LEU A 92 -4.36 -21.25 20.16
CA LEU A 92 -3.28 -20.60 19.40
C LEU A 92 -3.75 -19.74 18.22
N ILE A 93 -5.05 -19.77 17.91
CA ILE A 93 -5.64 -19.06 16.75
C ILE A 93 -5.75 -17.55 16.99
N SER A 94 -5.88 -17.11 18.24
CA SER A 94 -5.96 -15.68 18.57
C SER A 94 -4.64 -14.91 18.32
N ILE A 95 -3.52 -15.65 18.15
CA ILE A 95 -2.17 -15.07 17.98
C ILE A 95 -1.79 -14.98 16.49
N ARG A 96 -2.31 -15.87 15.64
CA ARG A 96 -1.95 -15.94 14.21
C ARG A 96 -3.04 -15.26 13.38
N GLY A 97 -2.74 -14.09 12.81
CA GLY A 97 -3.66 -13.41 11.88
C GLY A 97 -4.11 -12.01 12.29
N ARG A 98 -3.32 -11.26 13.06
CA ARG A 98 -3.47 -9.80 12.99
C ARG A 98 -3.00 -9.38 11.60
N ALA A 99 -3.96 -9.10 10.71
CA ALA A 99 -3.70 -8.38 9.47
C ALA A 99 -2.78 -7.20 9.78
N THR A 100 -1.69 -7.08 9.03
CA THR A 100 -0.84 -5.88 9.04
C THR A 100 -1.72 -4.72 8.57
N PHE A 101 -2.40 -4.07 9.53
CA PHE A 101 -3.20 -2.90 9.27
C PHE A 101 -2.24 -1.77 8.91
N THR A 102 -2.02 -1.55 7.62
CA THR A 102 -1.28 -0.40 7.13
C THR A 102 -2.15 0.84 7.34
N ARG A 103 -1.79 1.66 8.32
CA ARG A 103 -2.25 3.06 8.40
C ARG A 103 -1.28 3.89 7.60
N PRO A 104 -1.52 4.13 6.30
CA PRO A 104 -0.69 5.07 5.55
C PRO A 104 -0.78 6.43 6.23
N PHE A 105 0.33 7.16 6.22
CA PHE A 105 0.40 8.50 6.80
C PHE A 105 -0.26 9.49 5.82
N THR A 106 -1.60 9.49 5.75
CA THR A 106 -2.36 10.28 4.78
C THR A 106 -2.05 11.78 4.84
N LYS A 107 -1.76 12.32 6.03
CA LYS A 107 -1.33 13.72 6.16
C LYS A 107 0.05 13.99 5.54
N VAL A 108 0.95 13.00 5.57
CA VAL A 108 2.27 13.11 4.92
C VAL A 108 2.13 13.03 3.42
N GLU A 109 1.27 12.15 2.91
CA GLU A 109 0.95 12.07 1.48
C GLU A 109 0.34 13.37 0.96
N GLU A 110 -0.58 13.97 1.71
CA GLU A 110 -1.17 15.27 1.36
C GLU A 110 -0.11 16.38 1.26
N LEU A 111 0.81 16.45 2.23
CA LEU A 111 1.87 17.46 2.25
C LEU A 111 2.89 17.24 1.11
N ARG A 112 3.21 15.99 0.76
CA ARG A 112 4.04 15.68 -0.42
C ARG A 112 3.36 16.14 -1.71
N ARG A 113 2.08 15.83 -1.87
CA ARG A 113 1.29 16.27 -3.03
C ARG A 113 1.22 17.79 -3.13
N GLU A 114 1.11 18.49 -2.00
CA GLU A 114 1.14 19.95 -1.98
C GLU A 114 2.50 20.51 -2.44
N ALA A 115 3.61 19.92 -1.97
CA ALA A 115 4.96 20.28 -2.42
C ALA A 115 5.14 20.06 -3.93
N GLU A 116 4.70 18.91 -4.45
CA GLU A 116 4.71 18.60 -5.89
C GLU A 116 3.89 19.61 -6.70
N ASN A 117 2.69 19.95 -6.25
CA ASN A 117 1.82 20.89 -6.95
C ASN A 117 2.43 22.30 -7.10
N ARG A 118 3.23 22.77 -6.13
CA ARG A 118 3.87 24.09 -6.21
C ARG A 118 4.87 24.23 -7.35
N PHE A 119 5.52 23.13 -7.72
CA PHE A 119 6.55 23.12 -8.76
C PHE A 119 6.06 22.63 -10.12
N ARG A 120 4.91 21.94 -10.15
CA ARG A 120 4.33 21.34 -11.34
C ARG A 120 4.17 22.33 -12.51
N ASP A 121 3.64 23.51 -12.26
CA ASP A 121 3.41 24.51 -13.32
C ASP A 121 4.73 25.00 -13.93
N THR A 122 5.73 25.23 -13.08
CA THR A 122 7.08 25.66 -13.50
C THR A 122 7.78 24.55 -14.28
N GLU A 123 7.70 23.31 -13.81
CA GLU A 123 8.27 22.15 -14.49
C GLU A 123 7.64 21.95 -15.87
N GLN A 124 6.31 22.00 -15.96
CA GLN A 124 5.59 21.86 -17.23
C GLN A 124 5.94 22.96 -18.21
N ARG A 125 6.04 24.21 -17.74
CA ARG A 125 6.48 25.35 -18.56
C ARG A 125 7.89 25.13 -19.10
N LEU A 126 8.86 24.78 -18.24
CA LEU A 126 10.25 24.55 -18.64
C LEU A 126 10.38 23.34 -19.59
N GLN A 127 9.62 22.27 -19.37
CA GLN A 127 9.57 21.13 -20.29
C GLN A 127 8.98 21.51 -21.65
N GLN A 128 7.99 22.41 -21.68
CA GLN A 128 7.44 22.92 -22.94
C GLN A 128 8.47 23.78 -23.68
N GLU A 129 9.09 24.75 -23.00
CA GLU A 129 10.13 25.61 -23.55
C GLU A 129 11.32 24.78 -24.09
N LEU A 130 11.70 23.71 -23.38
CA LEU A 130 12.75 22.80 -23.82
C LEU A 130 12.37 22.10 -25.12
N ARG A 131 11.15 21.55 -25.21
CA ARG A 131 10.65 20.87 -26.41
C ARG A 131 10.59 21.82 -27.61
N ASP A 132 10.09 23.04 -27.41
CA ASP A 132 10.00 24.04 -28.47
C ASP A 132 11.39 24.45 -28.97
N THR A 133 12.36 24.57 -28.05
CA THR A 133 13.76 24.89 -28.38
C THR A 133 14.44 23.74 -29.13
N GLU A 134 14.22 22.50 -28.71
CA GLU A 134 14.75 21.31 -29.39
C GLU A 134 14.15 21.12 -30.79
N ALA A 135 12.86 21.43 -30.96
CA ALA A 135 12.20 21.40 -32.27
C ALA A 135 12.81 22.43 -33.24
N LYS A 136 13.01 23.68 -32.79
CA LYS A 136 13.66 24.73 -33.60
C LYS A 136 15.08 24.36 -33.98
N LEU A 137 15.85 23.78 -33.05
CA LEU A 137 17.20 23.28 -33.34
C LEU A 137 17.19 22.17 -34.40
N ALA A 138 16.24 21.24 -34.32
CA ALA A 138 16.10 20.17 -35.31
C ALA A 138 15.72 20.70 -36.70
N GLU A 139 14.83 21.70 -36.78
CA GLU A 139 14.44 22.35 -38.04
C GLU A 139 15.61 23.10 -38.69
N LEU A 140 16.40 23.83 -37.90
CA LEU A 140 17.61 24.51 -38.38
C LEU A 140 18.68 23.51 -38.84
N GLN A 141 18.80 22.36 -38.18
CA GLN A 141 19.71 21.29 -38.58
C GLN A 141 19.25 20.56 -39.85
N ALA A 142 17.96 20.29 -40.00
CA ALA A 142 17.39 19.68 -41.21
C ALA A 142 17.51 20.61 -42.43
N SER A 143 17.23 21.91 -42.24
CA SER A 143 17.39 22.92 -43.31
C SER A 143 18.83 23.04 -43.80
N ARG A 144 19.81 22.69 -42.95
CA ARG A 144 21.24 22.62 -43.30
C ARG A 144 21.58 21.41 -44.18
N GLU A 145 20.91 20.28 -44.03
CA GLU A 145 21.15 19.07 -44.85
C GLU A 145 20.59 19.20 -46.28
N ASP A 146 19.45 19.87 -46.45
CA ASP A 146 18.83 20.10 -47.77
C ASP A 146 19.54 21.22 -48.57
N SER A 147 20.16 22.17 -47.87
CA SER A 147 20.93 23.25 -48.48
C SER A 147 22.34 22.75 -48.82
N SER A 148 22.61 22.41 -50.09
CA SER A 148 23.95 21.99 -50.59
C SER A 148 25.07 23.05 -50.43
N ALA A 149 24.82 24.14 -49.69
CA ALA A 149 25.79 25.15 -49.29
C ALA A 149 26.57 24.67 -48.05
N LEU A 150 27.78 24.16 -48.29
CA LEU A 150 28.73 23.68 -47.28
C LEU A 150 29.25 24.74 -46.27
N ILE A 151 28.72 25.97 -46.29
CA ILE A 151 29.24 27.09 -45.49
C ILE A 151 28.06 27.75 -44.75
N LEU A 152 28.10 27.69 -43.41
CA LEU A 152 27.20 28.43 -42.53
C LEU A 152 27.32 29.93 -42.84
N THR A 153 26.20 30.63 -43.00
CA THR A 153 26.23 32.08 -42.91
C THR A 153 26.52 32.45 -41.45
N GLY A 154 27.35 33.47 -41.19
CA GLY A 154 27.74 33.84 -39.82
C GLY A 154 26.53 34.18 -38.91
N GLU A 155 25.41 34.60 -39.51
CA GLU A 155 24.15 34.83 -38.79
C GLU A 155 23.48 33.52 -38.33
N GLN A 156 23.49 32.47 -39.16
CA GLN A 156 22.94 31.15 -38.80
C GLN A 156 23.76 30.47 -37.70
N GLU A 157 25.09 30.61 -37.72
CA GLU A 157 25.96 30.05 -36.69
C GLU A 157 25.72 30.70 -35.32
N ALA A 158 25.57 32.03 -35.30
CA ALA A 158 25.24 32.78 -34.08
C ALA A 158 23.84 32.42 -33.53
N GLU A 159 22.86 32.20 -34.40
CA GLU A 159 21.51 31.79 -33.99
C GLU A 159 21.49 30.37 -33.41
N LEU A 160 22.24 29.45 -34.02
CA LEU A 160 22.39 28.07 -33.54
C LEU A 160 23.08 28.04 -32.17
N GLU A 161 24.14 28.83 -31.99
CA GLU A 161 24.82 28.97 -30.70
C GLU A 161 23.86 29.53 -29.62
N ARG A 162 23.06 30.55 -29.96
CA ARG A 162 22.05 31.10 -29.05
C ARG A 162 21.03 30.04 -28.62
N PHE A 163 20.49 29.24 -29.54
CA PHE A 163 19.55 28.17 -29.19
C PHE A 163 20.20 27.04 -28.37
N GLN A 164 21.48 26.73 -28.61
CA GLN A 164 22.20 25.76 -27.79
C GLN A 164 22.39 26.27 -26.35
N GLN A 165 22.75 27.54 -26.18
CA GLN A 165 22.87 28.19 -24.87
C GLN A 165 21.51 28.23 -24.16
N GLU A 166 20.44 28.55 -24.88
CA GLU A 166 19.07 28.55 -24.36
C GLU A 166 18.65 27.16 -23.86
N ARG A 167 18.89 26.11 -24.65
CA ARG A 167 18.64 24.71 -24.26
C ARG A 167 19.40 24.34 -22.98
N LEU A 168 20.67 24.75 -22.87
CA LEU A 168 21.47 24.49 -21.67
C LEU A 168 20.92 25.23 -20.45
N ARG A 169 20.48 26.49 -20.62
CA ARG A 169 19.83 27.27 -19.57
C ARG A 169 18.57 26.58 -19.07
N ILE A 170 17.64 26.23 -19.97
CA ILE A 170 16.38 25.57 -19.63
C ILE A 170 16.62 24.24 -18.92
N ARG A 171 17.58 23.41 -19.40
CA ARG A 171 17.94 22.15 -18.72
C ARG A 171 18.48 22.38 -17.31
N LYS A 172 19.26 23.44 -17.10
CA LYS A 172 19.78 23.80 -15.77
C LYS A 172 18.66 24.25 -14.84
N GLU A 173 17.74 25.07 -15.33
CA GLU A 173 16.55 25.50 -14.59
C GLU A 173 15.66 24.32 -14.22
N LEU A 174 15.40 23.41 -15.16
CA LEU A 174 14.59 22.20 -14.92
C LEU A 174 15.24 21.32 -13.84
N ARG A 175 16.56 21.14 -13.90
CA ARG A 175 17.31 20.39 -12.87
C ARG A 175 17.25 21.08 -11.52
N GLN A 176 17.25 22.42 -11.48
CA GLN A 176 17.12 23.16 -10.23
C GLN A 176 15.74 22.99 -9.62
N VAL A 177 14.67 23.14 -10.41
CA VAL A 177 13.28 22.93 -9.97
C VAL A 177 13.08 21.53 -9.38
N GLN A 178 13.65 20.50 -10.02
CA GLN A 178 13.59 19.13 -9.51
C GLN A 178 14.33 18.97 -8.18
N ARG A 179 15.52 19.58 -8.02
CA ARG A 179 16.23 19.56 -6.74
C ARG A 179 15.45 20.29 -5.65
N ASP A 180 14.89 21.45 -5.94
CA ASP A 180 14.13 22.24 -4.98
C ASP A 180 12.87 21.48 -4.51
N LEU A 181 12.24 20.72 -5.40
CA LEU A 181 11.12 19.83 -5.07
C LEU A 181 11.57 18.70 -4.12
N ASP A 182 12.65 18.00 -4.47
CA ASP A 182 13.19 16.91 -3.65
C ASP A 182 13.62 17.41 -2.25
N GLU A 183 14.31 18.55 -2.19
CA GLU A 183 14.79 19.16 -0.94
C GLU A 183 13.63 19.55 -0.01
N GLN A 184 12.53 20.10 -0.55
CA GLN A 184 11.34 20.41 0.26
C GLN A 184 10.65 19.16 0.79
N ILE A 185 10.57 18.09 -0.01
CA ILE A 185 10.00 16.81 0.42
C ILE A 185 10.87 16.18 1.52
N GLU A 186 12.19 16.27 1.39
CA GLU A 186 13.15 15.76 2.37
C GLU A 186 13.10 16.54 3.69
N ASP A 187 13.11 17.88 3.66
CA ASP A 187 13.05 18.71 4.86
C ASP A 187 11.77 18.47 5.66
N LEU A 188 10.63 18.36 4.97
CA LEU A 188 9.35 18.00 5.58
C LEU A 188 9.45 16.64 6.29
N GLY A 189 10.01 15.65 5.62
CA GLY A 189 10.20 14.31 6.17
C GLY A 189 11.15 14.29 7.38
N MET A 190 12.24 15.06 7.30
CA MET A 190 13.23 15.20 8.37
C MET A 190 12.63 15.86 9.62
N ARG A 191 11.89 16.97 9.46
CA ARG A 191 11.24 17.67 10.57
C ARG A 191 10.25 16.78 11.31
N LEU A 192 9.43 16.02 10.58
CA LEU A 192 8.49 15.06 11.16
C LEU A 192 9.20 13.93 11.90
N LYS A 193 10.31 13.42 11.36
CA LYS A 193 11.14 12.41 12.02
C LYS A 193 11.74 12.95 13.31
N ILE A 194 12.31 14.16 13.31
CA ILE A 194 12.92 14.77 14.51
C ILE A 194 11.88 14.93 15.62
N ILE A 195 10.68 15.40 15.29
CA ILE A 195 9.60 15.55 16.28
C ILE A 195 9.20 14.17 16.84
N ASN A 196 8.92 13.19 15.99
CA ASN A 196 8.40 11.90 16.48
C ASN A 196 9.46 11.03 17.15
N ILE A 197 10.70 11.01 16.65
CA ILE A 197 11.79 10.19 17.17
C ILE A 197 12.47 10.87 18.37
N GLY A 198 12.59 12.20 18.37
CA GLY A 198 13.27 12.96 19.43
C GLY A 198 12.32 13.44 20.53
N LEU A 199 11.27 14.19 20.16
CA LEU A 199 10.42 14.88 21.12
C LEU A 199 9.59 13.91 21.97
N VAL A 200 8.99 12.88 21.36
CA VAL A 200 8.10 11.95 22.07
C VAL A 200 8.86 11.16 23.16
N PRO A 201 10.00 10.49 22.87
CA PRO A 201 10.79 9.85 23.92
C PRO A 201 11.32 10.84 24.97
N ALA A 202 11.69 12.06 24.58
CA ALA A 202 12.16 13.08 25.52
C ALA A 202 11.06 13.47 26.52
N ILE A 203 9.81 13.66 26.06
CA ILE A 203 8.66 13.96 26.92
C ILE A 203 8.40 12.79 27.90
N ILE A 204 8.40 11.55 27.41
CA ILE A 204 8.19 10.36 28.25
C ILE A 204 9.29 10.25 29.32
N THR A 205 10.54 10.50 28.93
CA THR A 205 11.70 10.49 29.84
C THR A 205 11.56 11.57 30.91
N LEU A 206 11.18 12.79 30.51
CA LEU A 206 10.97 13.91 31.42
C LEU A 206 9.86 13.58 32.45
N ILE A 207 8.72 13.08 32.00
CA ILE A 207 7.61 12.66 32.87
C ILE A 207 8.07 11.59 33.85
N SER A 208 8.82 10.60 33.37
CA SER A 208 9.35 9.51 34.20
C SER A 208 10.29 10.03 35.30
N ILE A 209 11.17 10.98 34.99
CA ILE A 209 12.07 11.62 35.96
C ILE A 209 11.26 12.41 37.01
N VAL A 210 10.30 13.23 36.57
CA VAL A 210 9.45 14.02 37.48
C VAL A 210 8.69 13.12 38.45
N LEU A 211 8.10 12.02 37.97
CA LEU A 211 7.41 11.05 38.82
C LEU A 211 8.36 10.36 39.81
N LEU A 212 9.59 10.05 39.38
CA LEU A 212 10.59 9.43 40.25
C LEU A 212 11.02 10.36 41.39
N ILE A 213 11.23 11.65 41.11
CA ILE A 213 11.56 12.68 42.11
C ILE A 213 10.38 12.85 43.09
N ALA A 214 9.16 13.01 42.57
CA ALA A 214 7.96 13.17 43.39
C ALA A 214 7.71 11.98 44.33
N ARG A 215 7.98 10.75 43.87
CA ARG A 215 7.90 9.54 44.70
C ARG A 215 8.97 9.49 45.80
N ARG A 216 10.19 9.95 45.51
CA ARG A 216 11.28 9.99 46.50
C ARG A 216 10.99 10.97 47.63
N GLN A 217 10.40 12.13 47.33
CA GLN A 217 10.03 13.15 48.34
C GLN A 217 8.87 12.72 49.23
N ARG A 218 8.03 11.78 48.78
CA ARG A 218 6.87 11.27 49.55
C ARG A 218 7.18 10.05 50.43
N ARG A 219 8.43 9.57 50.46
CA ARG A 219 8.84 8.54 51.44
C ARG A 219 9.21 9.24 52.75
N PRO A 220 8.44 9.09 53.84
CA PRO A 220 8.85 9.61 55.13
C PRO A 220 10.12 8.88 55.55
N THR A 221 11.13 9.64 55.95
CA THR A 221 12.34 9.14 56.60
C THR A 221 11.90 8.45 57.89
N SER A 222 11.80 7.13 57.88
CA SER A 222 11.65 6.34 59.11
C SER A 222 13.01 6.36 59.82
N ALA A 223 13.12 7.25 60.81
CA ALA A 223 14.12 7.18 61.89
C ALA A 223 13.62 6.22 62.98
#